data_AF-A0A0D0CWY2-F1
#
_entry.id   AF-A0A0D0CWY2-F1
#
_cell.length_a   1.000
_cell.length_b   1.000
_cell.length_c   1.000
_cell.angle_alpha   90.00
_cell.angle_beta   90.00
_cell.angle_gamma   90.00
#
_symmetry.space_group_name_H-M   'P 1'
#
loop_
_entity.id
_entity.type
_entity.pdbx_description
1 polymer ?
#
loop_
_entity_poly.entity_id
_entity_poly.type
_entity_poly.pdbx_seq_one_letter_code
_entity_poly.pdbx_strand_id
1 'polypeptide(L)'
;MTIQGGGTENIDPLLLNGSFSPRPTRESHPNIRFWTLADYLKWFNNSPEAQAGVHGRVDYLEHKDGSGVSPDTLAVIRQTMRNGWTTLAKCDLAPQSWGQIDAMGHQKFRVLVENAHPLFQFADNGWKLDHLATSMYPSWAKHTLATT
;
A
#
# COMPACT_ATOMS: atom_id res chain seq x y z
N MET A 1 -8.42 -24.97 44.08
CA MET A 1 -7.94 -23.76 43.37
C MET A 1 -7.67 -24.19 41.94
N THR A 2 -8.67 -24.01 41.07
CA THR A 2 -8.67 -24.57 39.71
C THR A 2 -8.23 -23.48 38.74
N ILE A 3 -7.11 -23.68 38.08
CA ILE A 3 -6.62 -22.81 37.00
C ILE A 3 -7.47 -23.12 35.76
N GLN A 4 -8.31 -22.20 35.31
CA GLN A 4 -8.83 -22.20 33.94
C GLN A 4 -7.93 -21.27 33.12
N GLY A 5 -7.04 -21.88 32.33
CA GLY A 5 -6.28 -21.19 31.30
C GLY A 5 -7.21 -20.81 30.15
N GLY A 6 -7.29 -19.52 29.87
CA GLY A 6 -8.05 -18.96 28.77
C GLY A 6 -7.60 -19.51 27.43
N GLY A 7 -8.57 -19.85 26.58
CA GLY A 7 -8.34 -20.22 25.19
C GLY A 7 -7.74 -19.04 24.45
N THR A 8 -6.45 -19.14 24.10
CA THR A 8 -5.88 -18.30 23.06
C THR A 8 -6.38 -18.83 21.72
N GLU A 9 -7.26 -18.05 21.09
CA GLU A 9 -7.64 -18.23 19.71
C GLU A 9 -6.37 -18.39 18.87
N ASN A 10 -6.26 -19.55 18.23
CA ASN A 10 -5.10 -19.99 17.48
C ASN A 10 -5.08 -19.18 16.17
N ILE A 11 -4.48 -17.99 16.21
CA ILE A 11 -4.20 -17.23 14.99
C ILE A 11 -3.19 -18.05 14.21
N ASP A 12 -3.64 -18.60 13.08
CA ASP A 12 -2.81 -19.40 12.18
C ASP A 12 -1.50 -18.65 11.88
N PRO A 13 -0.32 -19.17 12.27
CA PRO A 13 0.96 -18.52 12.04
C PRO A 13 1.27 -18.32 10.54
N LEU A 14 0.51 -18.97 9.65
CA LEU A 14 0.60 -18.78 8.21
C LEU A 14 -0.01 -17.45 7.72
N LEU A 15 -0.84 -16.77 8.52
CA LEU A 15 -1.39 -15.45 8.15
C LEU A 15 -0.45 -14.28 8.47
N LEU A 16 0.62 -14.52 9.25
CA LEU A 16 1.62 -13.50 9.62
C LEU A 16 2.93 -13.62 8.83
N ASN A 17 3.17 -14.78 8.19
CA ASN A 17 4.39 -15.02 7.42
C ASN A 17 4.21 -14.60 5.96
N GLY A 18 4.21 -13.29 5.72
CA GLY A 18 4.62 -12.77 4.42
C GLY A 18 6.00 -13.34 4.06
N SER A 19 6.25 -13.61 2.77
CA SER A 19 7.49 -14.24 2.31
C SER A 19 8.71 -13.59 2.96
N PHE A 20 9.55 -14.38 3.66
CA PHE A 20 10.83 -13.97 4.26
C PHE A 20 11.91 -13.57 3.23
N SER A 21 11.50 -13.18 2.02
CA SER A 21 12.41 -12.55 1.07
C SER A 21 12.94 -11.26 1.73
N PRO A 22 14.28 -11.08 1.80
CA PRO A 22 14.83 -9.85 2.34
C PRO A 22 14.23 -8.67 1.57
N ARG A 23 13.79 -7.65 2.32
CA ARG A 23 13.16 -6.47 1.73
C ARG A 23 14.14 -5.84 0.73
N PRO A 24 13.68 -5.47 -0.48
CA PRO A 24 14.50 -4.77 -1.44
C PRO A 24 15.17 -3.55 -0.82
N THR A 25 16.44 -3.34 -1.17
CA THR A 25 17.23 -2.16 -0.76
C THR A 25 17.71 -1.40 -1.99
N ARG A 26 18.16 -0.17 -1.78
CA ARG A 26 18.72 0.67 -2.83
C ARG A 26 19.91 0.02 -3.54
N GLU A 27 20.73 -0.72 -2.81
CA GLU A 27 21.91 -1.41 -3.32
C GLU A 27 21.53 -2.62 -4.19
N SER A 28 20.51 -3.36 -3.79
CA SER A 28 20.04 -4.53 -4.54
C SER A 28 19.19 -4.15 -5.77
N HIS A 29 18.63 -2.94 -5.78
CA HIS A 29 17.72 -2.45 -6.81
C HIS A 29 18.07 -1.01 -7.22
N PRO A 30 19.25 -0.80 -7.84
CA PRO A 30 19.77 0.54 -8.14
C PRO A 30 18.95 1.31 -9.19
N ASN A 31 18.09 0.62 -9.96
CA ASN A 31 17.24 1.23 -10.97
C ASN A 31 16.01 1.94 -10.38
N ILE A 32 15.65 1.65 -9.13
CA ILE A 32 14.53 2.29 -8.44
C ILE A 32 14.95 3.69 -8.02
N ARG A 33 14.23 4.71 -8.50
CA ARG A 33 14.57 6.11 -8.29
C ARG A 33 14.02 6.64 -6.97
N PHE A 34 12.81 6.21 -6.61
CA PHE A 34 12.03 6.86 -5.55
C PHE A 34 11.87 5.96 -4.33
N TRP A 35 12.97 5.73 -3.59
CA TRP A 35 12.93 4.94 -2.36
C TRP A 35 12.16 5.63 -1.24
N THR A 36 12.23 6.96 -1.18
CA THR A 36 11.50 7.79 -0.21
C THR A 36 10.55 8.76 -0.90
N LEU A 37 9.56 9.27 -0.16
CA LEU A 37 8.72 10.38 -0.63
C LEU A 37 9.57 11.63 -0.94
N ALA A 38 10.66 11.85 -0.21
CA ALA A 38 11.57 12.97 -0.44
C ALA A 38 12.29 12.87 -1.79
N ASP A 39 12.71 11.66 -2.20
CA ASP A 39 13.29 11.44 -3.54
C ASP A 39 12.31 11.85 -4.64
N TYR A 40 11.06 11.43 -4.50
CA TYR A 40 9.99 11.76 -5.45
C TYR A 40 9.70 13.26 -5.49
N LEU A 41 9.49 13.89 -4.34
CA LEU A 41 9.21 15.32 -4.26
C LEU A 41 10.38 16.17 -4.78
N LYS A 42 11.62 15.76 -4.49
CA LYS A 42 12.80 16.43 -5.04
C LYS A 42 12.82 16.36 -6.57
N TRP A 43 12.54 15.21 -7.16
CA TRP A 43 12.43 15.11 -8.62
C TRP A 43 11.25 15.93 -9.14
N PHE A 44 10.07 15.78 -8.55
CA PHE A 44 8.84 16.44 -8.97
C PHE A 44 8.96 17.96 -9.00
N ASN A 45 9.58 18.55 -7.98
CA ASN A 45 9.73 20.00 -7.86
C ASN A 45 10.79 20.57 -8.82
N ASN A 46 11.78 19.77 -9.24
CA ASN A 46 12.94 20.24 -10.01
C ASN A 46 12.95 19.79 -11.49
N SER A 47 12.00 18.95 -11.92
CA SER A 47 11.95 18.36 -13.26
C SER A 47 10.87 19.04 -14.11
N PRO A 48 11.22 19.67 -15.25
CA PRO A 48 10.25 20.18 -16.21
C PRO A 48 9.26 19.09 -16.69
N GLU A 49 9.73 17.85 -16.80
CA GLU A 49 8.92 16.69 -17.18
C GLU A 49 7.84 16.38 -16.14
N ALA A 50 8.11 16.60 -14.86
CA ALA A 50 7.13 16.45 -13.79
C ALA A 50 6.04 17.54 -13.84
N GLN A 51 6.42 18.75 -14.23
CA GLN A 51 5.57 19.94 -14.26
C GLN A 51 4.64 20.02 -15.48
N ALA A 52 4.73 19.10 -16.43
CA ALA A 52 3.92 19.06 -17.65
C ALA A 52 2.40 18.80 -17.46
N GLY A 53 1.85 18.99 -16.25
CA GLY A 53 0.40 19.13 -16.03
C GLY A 53 -0.43 17.85 -16.09
N VAL A 54 0.16 16.66 -15.98
CA VAL A 54 -0.61 15.41 -15.98
C VAL A 54 -1.23 15.19 -14.59
N HIS A 55 -2.57 15.21 -14.50
CA HIS A 55 -3.29 14.86 -13.28
C HIS A 55 -3.27 13.34 -13.04
N GLY A 56 -3.21 12.93 -11.77
CA GLY A 56 -3.31 11.51 -11.39
C GLY A 56 -2.07 10.67 -11.71
N ARG A 57 -0.90 11.31 -11.81
CA ARG A 57 0.38 10.65 -12.06
C ARG A 57 0.75 9.69 -10.94
N VAL A 58 1.45 8.64 -11.35
CA VAL A 58 2.00 7.61 -10.47
C VAL A 58 3.45 7.29 -10.85
N ASP A 59 4.24 8.29 -11.27
CA ASP A 59 5.63 8.07 -11.71
C ASP A 59 6.52 7.47 -10.63
N TYR A 60 6.11 7.61 -9.37
CA TYR A 60 6.78 6.97 -8.25
C TYR A 60 6.57 5.45 -8.18
N LEU A 61 5.57 4.91 -8.89
CA LEU A 61 5.36 3.47 -9.01
C LEU A 61 6.26 2.94 -10.13
N GLU A 62 7.24 2.13 -9.72
CA GLU A 62 8.31 1.64 -10.59
C GLU A 62 8.35 0.11 -10.52
N HIS A 63 8.43 -0.54 -11.68
CA HIS A 63 8.80 -1.94 -11.77
C HIS A 63 10.27 -2.14 -11.37
N LYS A 64 10.68 -3.40 -11.21
CA LYS A 64 12.03 -3.77 -10.76
C LYS A 64 13.15 -3.16 -11.63
N ASP A 65 12.88 -2.97 -12.92
CA ASP A 65 13.79 -2.39 -13.90
C ASP A 65 13.81 -0.85 -13.90
N GLY A 66 13.01 -0.20 -13.04
CA GLY A 66 12.85 1.25 -12.98
C GLY A 66 11.83 1.81 -13.98
N SER A 67 11.15 0.96 -14.76
CA SER A 67 10.09 1.40 -15.68
C SER A 67 8.82 1.78 -14.92
N GLY A 68 8.07 2.75 -15.45
CA GLY A 68 6.80 3.18 -14.87
C GLY A 68 5.69 2.15 -15.05
N VAL A 69 4.67 2.25 -14.20
CA VAL A 69 3.48 1.39 -14.26
C VAL A 69 2.55 1.81 -15.42
N SER A 70 2.12 0.83 -16.22
CA SER A 70 1.14 1.05 -17.32
C SER A 70 -0.27 1.38 -16.79
N PRO A 71 -1.14 2.02 -17.60
CA PRO A 71 -2.53 2.26 -17.22
C PRO A 71 -3.31 0.99 -16.83
N ASP A 72 -3.09 -0.11 -17.54
CA ASP A 72 -3.76 -1.39 -17.28
C ASP A 72 -3.30 -1.99 -15.95
N THR A 73 -1.98 -1.99 -15.70
CA THR A 73 -1.40 -2.42 -14.42
C THR A 73 -1.94 -1.56 -13.28
N LEU A 74 -2.02 -0.23 -13.48
CA LEU A 74 -2.59 0.68 -12.48
C LEU A 74 -4.07 0.37 -12.21
N ALA A 75 -4.86 0.02 -13.22
CA ALA A 75 -6.26 -0.39 -13.01
C ALA A 75 -6.36 -1.63 -12.12
N VAL A 76 -5.50 -2.63 -12.33
CA VAL A 76 -5.44 -3.85 -11.49
C VAL A 76 -5.01 -3.53 -10.05
N ILE A 77 -4.01 -2.65 -9.87
CA ILE A 77 -3.59 -2.17 -8.53
C ILE A 77 -4.77 -1.51 -7.83
N ARG A 78 -5.44 -0.57 -8.50
CA ARG A 78 -6.59 0.15 -7.94
C ARG A 78 -7.71 -0.80 -7.54
N GLN A 79 -8.00 -1.82 -8.34
CA GLN A 79 -8.98 -2.84 -8.00
C GLN A 79 -8.57 -3.64 -6.77
N THR A 80 -7.30 -4.02 -6.67
CA THR A 80 -6.76 -4.74 -5.52
C THR A 80 -6.91 -3.93 -4.24
N MET A 81 -6.60 -2.63 -4.28
CA MET A 81 -6.76 -1.74 -3.12
C MET A 81 -8.23 -1.61 -2.70
N ARG A 82 -9.16 -1.44 -3.65
CA ARG A 82 -10.60 -1.38 -3.35
C ARG A 82 -11.09 -2.66 -2.69
N ASN A 83 -10.67 -3.83 -3.21
CA ASN A 83 -11.00 -5.11 -2.61
C ASN A 83 -10.41 -5.22 -1.19
N GLY A 84 -9.18 -4.74 -0.98
CA GLY A 84 -8.55 -4.67 0.33
C GLY A 84 -9.36 -3.83 1.33
N TRP A 85 -9.83 -2.65 0.93
CA TRP A 85 -10.68 -1.81 1.76
C TRP A 85 -12.05 -2.43 2.04
N THR A 86 -12.66 -3.10 1.05
CA THR A 86 -13.88 -3.88 1.27
C THR A 86 -13.66 -5.00 2.29
N THR A 87 -12.51 -5.68 2.27
CA THR A 87 -12.16 -6.67 3.29
C THR A 87 -12.01 -6.04 4.66
N LEU A 88 -11.33 -4.89 4.77
CA LEU A 88 -11.23 -4.16 6.04
C LEU A 88 -12.60 -3.76 6.57
N ALA A 89 -13.51 -3.27 5.72
CA ALA A 89 -14.86 -2.86 6.13
C ALA A 89 -15.68 -4.05 6.64
N LYS A 90 -15.58 -5.22 5.98
CA LYS A 90 -16.24 -6.45 6.45
C LYS A 90 -15.72 -6.96 7.79
N CYS A 91 -14.54 -6.53 8.20
CA CYS A 91 -13.93 -6.88 9.48
C CYS A 91 -14.05 -5.77 10.53
N ASP A 92 -14.82 -4.70 10.26
CA ASP A 92 -14.91 -3.51 11.12
C ASP A 92 -13.56 -2.80 11.38
N LEU A 93 -12.64 -2.88 10.40
CA LEU A 93 -11.30 -2.29 10.45
C LEU A 93 -11.11 -1.13 9.46
N ALA A 94 -12.12 -0.81 8.65
CA ALA A 94 -12.03 0.32 7.71
C ALA A 94 -12.25 1.65 8.46
N PRO A 95 -11.29 2.60 8.41
CA PRO A 95 -11.43 3.86 9.11
C PRO A 95 -12.34 4.85 8.35
N GLN A 96 -12.81 5.90 9.02
CA GLN A 96 -13.54 6.98 8.33
C GLN A 96 -12.64 7.78 7.36
N SER A 97 -11.36 7.94 7.71
CA SER A 97 -10.34 8.50 6.83
C SER A 97 -9.09 7.63 6.85
N TRP A 98 -8.37 7.55 5.73
CA TRP A 98 -7.21 6.67 5.62
C TRP A 98 -6.13 6.97 6.67
N GLY A 99 -5.95 8.25 7.03
CA GLY A 99 -5.01 8.67 8.06
C GLY A 99 -5.38 8.25 9.49
N GLN A 100 -6.58 7.71 9.71
CA GLN A 100 -7.05 7.19 11.00
C GLN A 100 -7.03 5.66 11.07
N ILE A 101 -6.45 4.98 10.07
CA ILE A 101 -6.31 3.52 10.11
C ILE A 101 -5.45 3.11 11.31
N ASP A 102 -5.86 2.05 12.00
CA ASP A 102 -5.08 1.47 13.08
C ASP A 102 -3.93 0.60 12.55
N ALA A 103 -3.00 0.22 13.43
CA ALA A 103 -1.84 -0.57 13.03
C ALA A 103 -2.22 -1.93 12.42
N MET A 104 -3.28 -2.58 12.92
CA MET A 104 -3.70 -3.89 12.46
C MET A 104 -4.33 -3.85 11.06
N GLY A 105 -5.23 -2.90 10.82
CA GLY A 105 -5.85 -2.66 9.52
C GLY A 105 -4.80 -2.25 8.49
N HIS A 106 -3.85 -1.40 8.88
CA HIS A 106 -2.74 -0.98 8.02
C HIS A 106 -1.87 -2.17 7.62
N GLN A 107 -1.47 -3.01 8.58
CA GLN A 107 -0.67 -4.21 8.33
C GLN A 107 -1.40 -5.19 7.40
N LYS A 108 -2.68 -5.48 7.65
CA LYS A 108 -3.49 -6.39 6.80
C LYS A 108 -3.59 -5.87 5.38
N PHE A 109 -3.86 -4.57 5.21
CA PHE A 109 -3.93 -3.95 3.90
C PHE A 109 -2.59 -4.00 3.16
N ARG A 110 -1.50 -3.65 3.86
CA ARG A 110 -0.15 -3.64 3.31
C ARG A 110 0.27 -5.03 2.84
N VAL A 111 0.11 -6.06 3.67
CA VAL A 111 0.44 -7.45 3.30
C VAL A 111 -0.35 -7.88 2.07
N LEU A 112 -1.65 -7.61 2.03
CA LEU A 112 -2.49 -7.95 0.88
C LEU A 112 -1.99 -7.30 -0.42
N VAL A 113 -1.72 -5.99 -0.38
CA VAL A 113 -1.33 -5.25 -1.59
C VAL A 113 0.12 -5.53 -2.00
N GLU A 114 1.07 -5.59 -1.07
CA GLU A 114 2.48 -5.89 -1.37
C GLU A 114 2.68 -7.32 -1.88
N ASN A 115 1.86 -8.29 -1.45
CA ASN A 115 1.90 -9.65 -1.99
C ASN A 115 1.36 -9.72 -3.42
N ALA A 116 0.28 -8.98 -3.71
CA ALA A 116 -0.31 -8.94 -5.06
C ALA A 116 0.52 -8.09 -6.03
N HIS A 117 1.17 -7.04 -5.53
CA HIS A 117 1.92 -6.06 -6.31
C HIS A 117 3.28 -5.77 -5.65
N PRO A 118 4.30 -6.62 -5.90
CA PRO A 118 5.62 -6.50 -5.26
C PRO A 118 6.34 -5.16 -5.49
N LEU A 119 5.93 -4.36 -6.47
CA LEU A 119 6.47 -3.02 -6.71
C LEU A 119 6.34 -2.08 -5.50
N PHE A 120 5.35 -2.29 -4.64
CA PHE A 120 5.20 -1.51 -3.40
C PHE A 120 6.26 -1.84 -2.35
N GLN A 121 7.01 -2.94 -2.52
CA GLN A 121 8.15 -3.27 -1.67
C GLN A 121 9.38 -2.41 -2.01
N PHE A 122 9.44 -1.79 -3.20
CA PHE A 122 10.49 -0.83 -3.62
C PHE A 122 10.25 0.56 -3.02
N ALA A 123 10.12 0.62 -1.70
CA ALA A 123 9.80 1.83 -0.95
C ALA A 123 10.24 1.70 0.50
N ASP A 124 10.89 2.73 1.03
CA ASP A 124 11.17 2.85 2.46
C ASP A 124 9.87 3.09 3.21
N ASN A 125 9.68 2.35 4.30
CA ASN A 125 8.52 2.43 5.17
C ASN A 125 7.15 2.24 4.49
N GLY A 126 7.10 1.77 3.22
CA GLY A 126 5.85 1.55 2.48
C GLY A 126 5.22 2.83 1.90
N TRP A 127 5.98 3.94 1.83
CA TRP A 127 5.43 5.27 1.51
C TRP A 127 4.66 5.31 0.18
N LYS A 128 5.06 4.54 -0.84
CA LYS A 128 4.38 4.50 -2.15
C LYS A 128 2.93 4.01 -2.02
N LEU A 129 2.72 2.97 -1.22
CA LEU A 129 1.39 2.42 -0.97
C LEU A 129 0.55 3.41 -0.17
N ASP A 130 1.12 3.99 0.89
CA ASP A 130 0.42 4.96 1.74
C ASP A 130 0.04 6.22 0.98
N HIS A 131 0.93 6.71 0.12
CA HIS A 131 0.68 7.87 -0.72
C HIS A 131 -0.46 7.62 -1.71
N LEU A 132 -0.44 6.47 -2.39
CA LEU A 132 -1.53 6.09 -3.31
C LEU A 132 -2.85 5.90 -2.55
N ALA A 133 -2.84 5.19 -1.42
CA ALA A 133 -4.02 4.92 -0.63
C ALA A 133 -4.65 6.21 -0.10
N THR A 134 -3.85 7.15 0.41
CA THR A 134 -4.30 8.47 0.86
C THR A 134 -5.03 9.24 -0.25
N SER A 135 -4.53 9.16 -1.49
CA SER A 135 -5.14 9.86 -2.62
C SER A 135 -6.47 9.23 -3.09
N MET A 136 -6.64 7.93 -2.92
CA MET A 136 -7.75 7.18 -3.51
C MET A 136 -8.85 6.81 -2.51
N TYR A 137 -8.50 6.60 -1.24
CA TYR A 137 -9.41 6.12 -0.21
C TYR A 137 -10.66 7.01 -0.05
N PRO A 138 -10.57 8.36 -0.01
CA PRO A 138 -11.75 9.20 0.23
C PRO A 138 -12.85 9.00 -0.81
N SER A 139 -12.47 8.78 -2.08
CA SER A 139 -13.44 8.49 -3.14
C SER A 139 -14.16 7.16 -2.90
N TRP A 140 -13.43 6.11 -2.55
CA TRP A 140 -14.03 4.81 -2.24
C TRP A 140 -14.90 4.86 -0.98
N ALA A 141 -14.40 5.48 0.08
CA ALA A 141 -15.07 5.56 1.38
C ALA A 141 -16.42 6.30 1.26
N LYS A 142 -16.45 7.41 0.52
CA LYS A 142 -17.68 8.18 0.26
C LYS A 142 -18.78 7.33 -0.38
N HIS A 143 -18.43 6.40 -1.25
CA HIS A 143 -19.41 5.57 -1.96
C HIS A 143 -19.77 4.27 -1.25
N THR A 144 -18.93 3.81 -0.31
CA THR A 144 -19.08 2.47 0.29
C THR A 144 -19.50 2.56 1.75
N LEU A 145 -18.85 3.43 2.54
CA LEU A 145 -19.14 3.58 3.97
C LEU A 145 -20.42 4.38 4.23
N ALA A 146 -20.79 5.29 3.32
CA ALA A 146 -22.04 6.05 3.45
C ALA A 146 -23.30 5.23 3.15
N THR A 147 -23.14 3.98 2.71
CA THR A 147 -24.24 3.06 2.34
C THR A 147 -24.38 1.89 3.31
N THR A 148 -23.53 1.84 4.35
CA THR A 148 -23.58 0.85 5.42
C THR A 148 -24.13 1.51 6.68
#